data_AF-A0A0D5CBH8-F1
#
_entry.id   AF-A0A0D5CBH8-F1
#
_cell.length_a   1.000
_cell.length_b   1.000
_cell.length_c   1.000
_cell.angle_alpha   90.00
_cell.angle_beta   90.00
_cell.angle_gamma   90.00
#
_symmetry.space_group_name_H-M   'P 1'
#
loop_
_entity.id
_entity.type
_entity.pdbx_description
1 polymer ?
#
loop_
_entity_poly.entity_id
_entity_poly.type
_entity_poly.pdbx_seq_one_letter_code
_entity_poly.pdbx_strand_id
1 'polypeptide(L)' 'CAFIDAEHALDPEYARKLGVDIDNLLVSQPDHGEQALEIADMLVRSGAIDLIVVDSVAALTPKAEIEGDMG' A
#
# COMPACT_ATOMS: atom_id res chain seq x y z
N CYS A 1 9.83 -7.61 1.47
CA CYS A 1 8.56 -7.13 2.06
C CYS A 1 7.89 -6.18 1.07
N ALA A 2 6.59 -5.98 1.19
CA ALA A 2 5.85 -5.00 0.41
C ALA A 2 5.10 -4.02 1.32
N PHE A 3 4.93 -2.79 0.85
CA PHE A 3 4.29 -1.69 1.55
C PHE A 3 3.25 -1.04 0.63
N ILE A 4 1.99 -1.10 1.04
CA ILE A 4 0.87 -0.44 0.38
C ILE A 4 0.64 0.88 1.11
N ASP A 5 1.18 1.97 0.57
CA ASP A 5 1.12 3.33 1.10
C ASP A 5 -0.14 4.03 0.57
N ALA A 6 -1.29 3.70 1.13
CA ALA A 6 -2.55 4.36 0.85
C ALA A 6 -2.63 5.78 1.44
N GLU A 7 -1.84 6.11 2.47
CA GLU A 7 -1.74 7.46 3.05
C GLU A 7 -0.84 8.41 2.26
N HIS A 8 -0.05 7.90 1.31
CA HIS A 8 0.90 8.66 0.51
C HIS A 8 1.91 9.42 1.40
N ALA A 9 2.27 8.83 2.53
CA ALA A 9 2.99 9.47 3.62
C ALA A 9 4.35 8.83 3.93
N LEU A 10 4.76 7.79 3.18
CA LEU A 10 6.05 7.13 3.38
C LEU A 10 7.22 8.07 3.04
N ASP A 11 8.14 8.23 3.99
CA ASP A 11 9.44 8.89 3.80
C ASP A 11 10.55 7.84 3.62
N PRO A 12 11.11 7.67 2.39
CA PRO A 12 12.17 6.70 2.13
C PRO A 12 13.49 7.00 2.84
N GLU A 13 13.83 8.27 3.04
CA GLU A 13 15.03 8.68 3.76
C GLU A 13 14.93 8.30 5.24
N TYR A 14 13.77 8.55 5.85
CA TYR A 14 13.52 8.17 7.23
C TYR A 14 13.50 6.65 7.41
N ALA A 15 12.79 5.93 6.54
CA ALA A 15 12.77 4.47 6.57
C ALA A 15 14.18 3.85 6.41
N ARG A 16 15.04 4.43 5.56
CA ARG A 16 16.45 4.02 5.44
C ARG A 16 17.23 4.20 6.75
N LYS A 17 17.00 5.30 7.48
CA LYS A 17 17.62 5.55 8.80
C LYS A 17 17.16 4.55 9.87
N LEU A 18 15.97 3.97 9.70
CA LEU A 18 15.45 2.91 10.57
C LEU A 18 15.95 1.51 10.18
N GLY A 19 16.79 1.39 9.15
CA GLY A 19 17.35 0.12 8.69
C GLY A 19 16.48 -0.63 7.70
N VAL A 20 15.47 0.02 7.11
CA VAL A 20 14.70 -0.56 6.01
C VAL A 20 15.56 -0.57 4.74
N ASP A 21 15.59 -1.71 4.07
CA ASP A 21 16.21 -1.84 2.75
C ASP A 21 15.26 -1.29 1.67
N ILE A 22 15.39 0.02 1.41
CA ILE A 22 14.54 0.75 0.47
C ILE A 22 14.69 0.23 -0.96
N ASP A 23 15.86 -0.26 -1.34
CA ASP A 23 16.14 -0.63 -2.72
C ASP A 23 15.46 -1.97 -3.08
N ASN A 24 15.17 -2.80 -2.07
CA ASN A 24 14.42 -4.06 -2.19
C ASN A 24 12.98 -3.98 -1.63
N LEU A 25 12.54 -2.82 -1.13
CA LEU A 25 11.17 -2.63 -0.64
C LEU A 25 10.23 -2.40 -1.83
N LEU A 26 9.27 -3.30 -2.03
CA LEU A 26 8.17 -3.04 -2.97
C LEU A 26 7.21 -2.04 -2.35
N VAL A 27 7.00 -0.90 -3.00
CA VAL A 27 6.06 0.14 -2.57
C VAL A 27 4.98 0.31 -3.63
N SER A 28 3.72 0.42 -3.20
CA SER A 28 2.58 0.75 -4.04
C SER A 28 1.79 1.87 -3.40
N GLN A 29 1.40 2.87 -4.19
CA GLN A 29 0.51 3.96 -3.81
C GLN A 29 -0.80 3.81 -4.61
N PRO A 30 -1.82 3.17 -4.04
CA PRO A 30 -3.10 2.96 -4.72
C PRO A 30 -3.92 4.25 -4.76
N ASP A 31 -4.76 4.34 -5.78
CA ASP A 31 -5.76 5.39 -6.00
C ASP A 31 -7.02 5.17 -5.16
N HIS A 32 -7.43 3.92 -4.94
CA HIS A 32 -8.62 3.55 -4.16
C HIS A 32 -8.44 2.24 -3.38
N GLY A 33 -9.32 2.00 -2.40
CA GLY A 33 -9.21 0.89 -1.45
C GLY A 33 -9.26 -0.49 -2.11
N GLU A 34 -10.10 -0.69 -3.13
CA GLU A 34 -10.18 -1.97 -3.84
C GLU A 34 -8.87 -2.27 -4.59
N GLN A 35 -8.26 -1.27 -5.22
CA GLN A 35 -6.96 -1.44 -5.89
C GLN A 35 -5.87 -1.84 -4.89
N ALA A 36 -5.86 -1.20 -3.71
CA ALA A 36 -4.93 -1.56 -2.64
C ALA A 36 -5.04 -3.03 -2.24
N LEU A 37 -6.28 -3.53 -2.08
CA LEU A 37 -6.56 -4.91 -1.69
C LEU A 37 -6.31 -5.90 -2.83
N GLU A 38 -6.56 -5.54 -4.09
CA GLU A 38 -6.21 -6.35 -5.26
C GLU A 38 -4.69 -6.54 -5.36
N ILE A 39 -3.91 -5.48 -5.15
CA ILE A 39 -2.44 -5.55 -5.13
C ILE A 39 -1.99 -6.46 -3.99
N ALA A 40 -2.57 -6.32 -2.79
CA ALA A 40 -2.27 -7.21 -1.67
C ALA A 40 -2.58 -8.68 -1.99
N ASP A 41 -3.75 -8.99 -2.56
CA ASP A 41 -4.13 -10.35 -2.97
C ASP A 41 -3.16 -10.92 -4.03
N MET A 42 -2.80 -10.12 -5.03
CA MET A 42 -1.80 -10.51 -6.04
C MET A 42 -0.45 -10.86 -5.41
N LEU A 43 0.03 -10.03 -4.48
CA LEU A 43 1.29 -10.26 -3.78
C LEU A 43 1.23 -11.51 -2.90
N VAL A 44 0.13 -11.73 -2.17
CA VAL A 44 -0.09 -12.96 -1.39
C VAL A 44 -0.08 -14.19 -2.30
N ARG A 45 -0.82 -14.16 -3.42
CA ARG A 45 -0.90 -15.29 -4.37
C ARG A 45 0.42 -15.60 -5.05
N SER A 46 1.30 -14.60 -5.22
CA SER A 46 2.62 -14.81 -5.80
C SER A 46 3.50 -15.74 -4.95
N GLY A 47 3.27 -15.77 -3.63
CA GLY A 47 4.11 -16.47 -2.67
C GLY A 47 5.54 -15.92 -2.56
N ALA A 48 5.85 -14.79 -3.23
CA ALA A 48 7.19 -14.21 -3.28
C ALA A 48 7.47 -13.22 -2.14
N ILE A 49 6.46 -12.88 -1.34
CA ILE A 49 6.52 -11.85 -0.29
C ILE A 49 6.11 -12.46 1.06
N ASP A 50 7.02 -12.42 2.03
CA ASP A 50 6.76 -12.94 3.38
C ASP A 50 5.92 -11.99 4.26
N LEU A 51 5.99 -10.68 3.98
CA LEU A 51 5.34 -9.63 4.78
C LEU A 51 4.82 -8.52 3.88
N ILE A 52 3.54 -8.17 4.05
CA ILE A 52 2.85 -7.05 3.42
C ILE A 52 2.33 -6.14 4.52
N VAL A 53 2.60 -4.84 4.42
CA VAL A 53 2.05 -3.80 5.30
C VAL A 53 1.10 -2.92 4.49
N VAL A 54 -0.03 -2.54 5.08
CA VAL A 54 -0.97 -1.58 4.49
C VAL A 54 -1.04 -0.37 5.42
N ASP A 55 -0.69 0.80 4.88
CA ASP A 55 -0.66 2.08 5.59
C ASP A 55 -1.54 3.09 4.85
N SER A 56 -2.81 3.27 5.21
CA SER A 56 -3.53 2.64 6.32
C SER A 56 -4.93 2.20 5.92
N VAL A 57 -5.59 1.42 6.78
CA VAL A 57 -6.97 0.96 6.56
C VAL A 57 -7.94 2.14 6.46
N ALA A 58 -7.70 3.23 7.20
CA ALA A 58 -8.55 4.42 7.14
C ALA A 58 -8.47 5.13 5.78
N ALA A 59 -7.36 4.98 5.06
CA ALA A 59 -7.15 5.53 3.73
C ALA A 59 -7.64 4.61 2.60
N LEU A 60 -8.21 3.43 2.91
CA LEU A 60 -8.80 2.53 1.92
C LEU A 60 -10.20 3.00 1.48
N THR A 61 -10.26 4.21 0.92
CA THR A 61 -11.48 4.84 0.44
C THR A 61 -12.04 4.05 -0.75
N PRO A 62 -13.30 3.59 -0.70
CA PRO A 62 -13.93 2.89 -1.81
C PRO A 62 -13.91 3.73 -3.09
N LYS A 63 -13.75 3.07 -4.24
CA LYS A 63 -13.74 3.75 -5.54
C LYS A 63 -14.98 4.63 -5.75
N ALA A 64 -16.15 4.15 -5.34
CA ALA A 64 -17.41 4.90 -5.45
C ALA A 64 -17.39 6.23 -4.64
N GLU A 65 -16.72 6.26 -3.49
CA GLU A 65 -16.58 7.48 -2.69
C GLU A 65 -15.61 8.48 -3.34
N ILE A 66 -14.55 8.00 -4.01
CA ILE A 66 -13.60 8.84 -4.75
C ILE A 66 -14.22 9.41 -6.03
N GLU A 67 -15.06 8.64 -6.71
CA GLU A 67 -15.78 9.05 -7.93
C GLU A 67 -16.97 9.98 -7.62
N GLY A 68 -17.25 10.24 -6.35
CA GLY A 68 -18.25 11.22 -5.92
C GLY A 68 -19.69 10.70 -5.95
N ASP A 69 -19.88 9.38 -6.00
CA ASP A 69 -21.20 8.72 -5.84
C ASP A 69 -21.58 8.68 -4.34
N MET A 70 -21.40 9.82 -3.68
CA MET A 70 -21.92 10.07 -2.35
C MET A 70 -23.41 10.33 -2.50
N GLY A 71 -24.22 9.47 -1.88
CA GLY A 71 -25.69 9.53 -1.92
C GLY A 71 -26.28 10.86 -1.48
#